data_AF-A0A0S8H8C3-F1
#
_entry.id   AF-A0A0S8H8C3-F1
#
_cell.length_a   1.000
_cell.length_b   1.000
_cell.length_c   1.000
_cell.angle_alpha   90.00
_cell.angle_beta   90.00
_cell.angle_gamma   90.00
#
_symmetry.space_group_name_H-M   'P 1'
#
loop_
_entity.id
_entity.type
_entity.pdbx_description
1 polymer ?
#
loop_
_entity_poly.entity_id
_entity_poly.type
_entity_poly.pdbx_seq_one_letter_code
_entity_poly.pdbx_strand_id
1 'polypeptide(L)'
;MGKGEPRRTDRSAAEPEEVLRAKYLDYCSARVCDVFMELEEERVFELARAAEERVGAQQGALNLRQVVTLLVEQLMGDLALPDFQSWAEDYERNPEEYDPYLLGLWKSSVESPATSS
;
A
#
# COMPACT_ATOMS: atom_id res chain seq x y z
N MET A 1 -0.07 48.54 -24.95
CA MET A 1 -0.88 47.30 -24.97
C MET A 1 0.01 46.18 -24.43
N GLY A 2 -0.15 45.85 -23.14
CA GLY A 2 0.71 44.88 -22.45
C GLY A 2 0.35 43.45 -22.84
N LYS A 3 1.36 42.65 -23.20
CA LYS A 3 1.23 41.21 -23.32
C LYS A 3 1.11 40.63 -21.91
N GLY A 4 -0.06 40.09 -21.57
CA GLY A 4 -0.20 39.26 -20.37
C GLY A 4 0.50 37.93 -20.60
N GLU A 5 1.59 37.70 -19.87
CA GLU A 5 2.21 36.38 -19.74
C GLU A 5 1.16 35.35 -19.26
N PRO A 6 1.22 34.09 -19.73
CA PRO A 6 0.45 33.02 -19.10
C PRO A 6 0.94 32.86 -17.67
N ARG A 7 0.00 32.97 -16.73
CA ARG A 7 0.20 32.81 -15.29
C ARG A 7 0.91 31.47 -15.05
N ARG A 8 2.16 31.51 -14.60
CA ARG A 8 2.89 30.31 -14.17
C ARG A 8 2.09 29.63 -13.08
N THR A 9 1.69 28.39 -13.38
CA THR A 9 1.49 27.26 -12.47
C THR A 9 0.76 27.59 -11.17
N ASP A 10 -0.52 27.22 -11.16
CA ASP A 10 -1.26 26.88 -9.96
C ASP A 10 -0.37 25.98 -9.08
N ARG A 11 0.09 26.53 -7.96
CA ARG A 11 0.96 25.82 -7.03
C ARG A 11 0.02 24.91 -6.26
N SER A 12 0.00 23.65 -6.71
CA SER A 12 -0.71 22.50 -6.14
C SER A 12 -1.23 22.79 -4.74
N ALA A 13 -2.53 23.00 -4.59
CA ALA A 13 -3.15 22.90 -3.28
C ALA A 13 -2.75 21.51 -2.74
N ALA A 14 -2.17 21.47 -1.54
CA ALA A 14 -1.81 20.21 -0.88
C ALA A 14 -2.99 19.25 -0.99
N GLU A 15 -2.71 17.98 -1.32
CA GLU A 15 -3.79 17.02 -1.47
C GLU A 15 -4.53 16.86 -0.13
N PRO A 16 -5.85 16.69 -0.14
CA PRO A 16 -6.58 16.42 1.10
C PRO A 16 -5.99 15.22 1.83
N GLU A 17 -5.90 15.29 3.17
CA GLU A 17 -5.32 14.21 3.99
C GLU A 17 -5.98 12.85 3.72
N GLU A 18 -7.29 12.84 3.42
CA GLU A 18 -8.03 11.63 3.04
C GLU A 18 -7.47 10.98 1.76
N VAL A 19 -7.11 11.79 0.76
CA VAL A 19 -6.51 11.31 -0.49
C VAL A 19 -5.10 10.78 -0.21
N LEU A 20 -4.30 11.50 0.58
CA LEU A 20 -2.96 11.06 0.97
C LEU A 20 -3.01 9.73 1.74
N ARG A 21 -3.98 9.55 2.64
CA ARG A 21 -4.18 8.29 3.37
C ARG A 21 -4.57 7.16 2.44
N ALA A 22 -5.46 7.41 1.48
CA ALA A 22 -5.84 6.41 0.49
C ALA A 22 -4.65 6.00 -0.39
N LYS A 23 -3.85 6.96 -0.86
CA LYS A 23 -2.62 6.71 -1.63
C LYS A 23 -1.56 5.98 -0.82
N TYR A 24 -1.39 6.33 0.46
CA TYR A 24 -0.47 5.61 1.35
C TYR A 24 -0.86 4.13 1.49
N LEU A 25 -2.14 3.82 1.67
CA LEU A 25 -2.61 2.44 1.75
C LEU A 25 -2.43 1.69 0.43
N ASP A 26 -2.64 2.36 -0.71
CA ASP A 26 -2.37 1.82 -2.04
C ASP A 26 -0.88 1.52 -2.21
N TYR A 27 0.00 2.46 -1.87
CA TYR A 27 1.45 2.27 -1.85
C TYR A 27 1.86 1.07 -0.97
N CYS A 28 1.38 0.99 0.27
CA CYS A 28 1.66 -0.15 1.14
C CYS A 28 1.20 -1.48 0.52
N SER A 29 0.02 -1.49 -0.11
CA SER A 29 -0.51 -2.66 -0.81
C SER A 29 0.40 -3.05 -1.98
N ALA A 30 0.87 -2.09 -2.77
CA ALA A 30 1.80 -2.31 -3.87
C ALA A 30 3.11 -2.93 -3.37
N ARG A 31 3.71 -2.38 -2.31
CA ARG A 31 4.96 -2.90 -1.73
C ARG A 31 4.82 -4.33 -1.22
N VAL A 32 3.70 -4.65 -0.57
CA VAL A 32 3.41 -6.02 -0.12
C VAL A 32 3.23 -6.95 -1.31
N CYS A 33 2.51 -6.51 -2.35
CA CYS A 33 2.32 -7.28 -3.57
C CYS A 33 3.64 -7.56 -4.29
N ASP A 34 4.53 -6.56 -4.41
CA ASP A 34 5.85 -6.73 -5.02
C ASP A 34 6.62 -7.86 -4.33
N VAL A 35 6.73 -7.80 -2.99
CA VAL A 35 7.46 -8.81 -2.23
C VAL A 35 6.77 -10.17 -2.29
N PHE A 36 5.44 -10.21 -2.23
CA PHE A 36 4.69 -11.46 -2.37
C PHE A 36 4.97 -12.14 -3.72
N MET A 37 5.04 -11.36 -4.81
CA MET A 37 5.29 -11.87 -6.16
C MET A 37 6.74 -12.37 -6.36
N GLU A 38 7.67 -11.90 -5.53
CA GLU A 38 9.07 -12.34 -5.51
C GLU A 38 9.32 -13.54 -4.58
N LEU A 39 8.29 -14.06 -3.88
CA LEU A 39 8.45 -15.22 -3.01
C LEU A 39 8.66 -16.52 -3.81
N GLU A 40 9.73 -17.22 -3.47
CA GLU A 40 9.98 -18.60 -3.91
C GLU A 40 8.97 -19.57 -3.28
N GLU A 41 8.67 -20.67 -3.98
CA GLU A 41 7.73 -21.69 -3.51
C GLU A 41 8.14 -22.26 -2.14
N GLU A 42 9.42 -22.56 -1.93
CA GLU A 42 9.95 -23.05 -0.66
C GLU A 42 9.68 -22.07 0.48
N ARG A 43 9.82 -20.78 0.21
CA ARG A 43 9.58 -19.72 1.21
C ARG A 43 8.11 -19.65 1.58
N VAL A 44 7.19 -19.81 0.61
CA VAL A 44 5.75 -19.90 0.88
C VAL A 44 5.43 -21.09 1.78
N PHE A 45 6.02 -22.26 1.54
CA PHE A 45 5.85 -23.44 2.39
C PHE A 45 6.38 -23.22 3.82
N GLU A 46 7.57 -22.65 3.96
CA GLU A 46 8.15 -22.32 5.28
C GLU A 46 7.23 -21.40 6.07
N LEU A 47 6.71 -20.35 5.42
CA LEU A 47 5.84 -19.36 6.04
C LEU A 47 4.49 -19.97 6.43
N ALA A 48 3.91 -20.82 5.59
CA ALA A 48 2.69 -21.57 5.91
C ALA A 48 2.88 -22.44 7.16
N ARG A 49 4.01 -23.17 7.25
CA ARG A 49 4.32 -24.03 8.41
C ARG A 49 4.54 -23.21 9.68
N ALA A 50 5.30 -22.12 9.60
CA ALA A 50 5.51 -21.22 10.74
C ALA A 50 4.19 -20.62 11.24
N ALA A 51 3.27 -20.31 10.32
CA ALA A 51 1.95 -19.80 10.65
C ALA A 51 1.08 -20.86 11.34
N GLU A 52 1.09 -22.10 10.87
CA GLU A 52 0.42 -23.25 11.51
C GLU A 52 0.94 -23.50 12.92
N GLU A 53 2.26 -23.49 13.10
CA GLU A 53 2.91 -23.63 14.41
C GLU A 53 2.50 -22.52 15.38
N ARG A 54 2.43 -21.27 14.91
CA ARG A 54 2.03 -20.11 15.72
C ARG A 54 0.60 -20.21 16.26
N VAL A 55 -0.31 -20.80 15.49
CA VAL A 55 -1.73 -20.94 15.87
C VAL A 55 -2.07 -22.32 16.44
N GLY A 56 -1.08 -23.21 16.57
CA GLY A 56 -1.28 -24.58 17.05
C GLY A 56 -2.14 -25.44 16.11
N ALA A 57 -2.12 -25.15 14.82
CA ALA A 57 -2.83 -25.93 13.81
C ALA A 57 -2.03 -27.17 13.39
N GLN A 58 -2.74 -28.21 12.96
CA GLN A 58 -2.10 -29.37 12.32
C GLN A 58 -1.57 -28.99 10.93
N GLN A 59 -0.49 -29.63 10.49
CA GLN A 59 0.08 -29.38 9.17
C GLN A 59 -0.93 -29.66 8.05
N GLY A 60 -1.09 -28.69 7.15
CA GLY A 60 -2.06 -28.72 6.05
C GLY A 60 -3.50 -28.41 6.48
N ALA A 61 -3.72 -27.94 7.71
CA ALA A 61 -5.07 -27.58 8.18
C ALA A 61 -5.52 -26.20 7.71
N LEU A 62 -4.59 -25.29 7.39
CA LEU A 62 -4.93 -23.97 6.87
C LEU A 62 -5.28 -24.08 5.38
N ASN A 63 -6.38 -23.44 4.99
CA ASN A 63 -6.68 -23.27 3.58
C ASN A 63 -5.84 -22.13 2.96
N LEU A 64 -5.81 -22.09 1.63
CA LEU A 64 -5.02 -21.10 0.88
C LEU A 64 -5.28 -19.66 1.32
N ARG A 65 -6.55 -19.29 1.59
CA ARG A 65 -6.91 -17.95 2.04
C ARG A 65 -6.28 -17.63 3.39
N GLN A 66 -6.33 -18.56 4.34
CA GLN A 66 -5.73 -18.38 5.67
C GLN A 66 -4.20 -18.26 5.58
N VAL A 67 -3.56 -19.09 4.75
CA VAL A 67 -2.12 -19.01 4.50
C VAL A 67 -1.75 -17.63 3.93
N VAL A 68 -2.44 -17.18 2.89
CA VAL A 68 -2.20 -15.87 2.26
C VAL A 68 -2.41 -14.73 3.25
N THR A 69 -3.45 -14.76 4.08
CA THR A 69 -3.68 -13.72 5.11
C THR A 69 -2.50 -13.64 6.09
N LEU A 70 -2.06 -14.76 6.63
CA LEU A 70 -0.95 -14.79 7.60
C LEU A 70 0.37 -14.37 6.96
N LEU A 71 0.57 -14.73 5.69
CA LEU A 71 1.71 -14.33 4.90
C LEU A 71 1.74 -12.81 4.70
N VAL A 72 0.62 -12.21 4.27
CA VAL A 72 0.50 -10.75 4.10
C VAL A 72 0.74 -10.03 5.41
N GLU A 73 0.18 -10.51 6.53
CA GLU A 73 0.44 -9.95 7.86
C GLU A 73 1.93 -9.98 8.22
N GLN A 74 2.61 -11.08 7.94
CA GLN A 74 4.04 -11.20 8.22
C GLN A 74 4.86 -10.29 7.29
N LEU A 75 4.58 -10.28 5.99
CA LEU A 75 5.27 -9.41 5.04
C LEU A 75 5.11 -7.93 5.42
N MET A 76 3.93 -7.50 5.86
CA MET A 76 3.73 -6.13 6.36
C MET A 76 4.57 -5.83 7.60
N GLY A 77 4.82 -6.82 8.47
CA GLY A 77 5.69 -6.67 9.65
C GLY A 77 7.19 -6.65 9.31
N ASP A 78 7.60 -7.43 8.30
CA ASP A 78 8.99 -7.52 7.85
C ASP A 78 9.38 -6.33 6.96
N LEU A 79 8.42 -5.77 6.23
CA LEU A 79 8.62 -4.56 5.45
C LEU A 79 8.79 -3.36 6.39
N ALA A 80 9.97 -2.73 6.33
CA ALA A 80 10.22 -1.44 6.96
C ALA A 80 9.48 -0.31 6.22
N LEU A 81 8.14 -0.40 6.16
CA LEU A 81 7.29 0.63 5.56
C LEU A 81 7.42 1.92 6.37
N PRO A 82 7.56 3.08 5.70
CA PRO A 82 7.52 4.37 6.39
C PRO A 82 6.15 4.54 7.04
N ASP A 83 6.08 5.26 8.17
CA ASP A 83 4.80 5.69 8.69
C ASP A 83 4.12 6.71 7.76
N PHE A 84 2.83 6.92 7.95
CA PHE A 84 2.04 7.81 7.10
C PHE A 84 2.60 9.24 7.00
N GLN A 85 3.08 9.84 8.10
CA GLN A 85 3.53 11.22 8.09
C GLN A 85 4.83 11.34 7.31
N SER A 86 5.79 10.46 7.60
CA SER A 86 7.08 10.40 6.89
C SER A 86 6.88 10.15 5.40
N TRP A 87 5.96 9.25 5.03
CA TRP A 87 5.63 8.99 3.63
C TRP A 87 4.92 10.17 2.96
N ALA A 88 3.94 10.79 3.61
CA ALA A 88 3.16 11.89 3.03
C ALA A 88 4.04 13.11 2.77
N GLU A 89 4.91 13.48 3.72
CA GLU A 89 5.85 14.59 3.55
C GLU A 89 6.79 14.40 2.35
N ASP A 90 7.21 13.16 2.09
CA ASP A 90 8.09 12.86 0.96
C ASP A 90 7.32 12.71 -0.36
N TYR A 91 6.13 12.12 -0.32
CA TYR A 91 5.21 12.06 -1.46
C TYR A 91 4.86 13.45 -1.99
N GLU A 92 4.50 14.38 -1.10
CA GLU A 92 4.17 15.75 -1.49
C GLU A 92 5.36 16.51 -2.06
N ARG A 93 6.59 16.11 -1.69
CA ARG A 93 7.82 16.70 -2.22
C ARG A 93 8.19 16.13 -3.59
N ASN A 94 8.01 14.84 -3.79
CA ASN A 94 8.49 14.09 -4.97
C ASN A 94 7.43 13.11 -5.53
N PRO A 95 6.22 13.58 -5.91
CA PRO A 95 5.12 12.68 -6.28
C PRO A 95 5.47 11.75 -7.46
N GLU A 96 6.31 12.20 -8.39
CA GLU A 96 6.76 11.44 -9.55
C GLU A 96 7.58 10.18 -9.20
N GLU A 97 8.19 10.13 -8.01
CA GLU A 97 8.92 8.95 -7.54
C GLU A 97 7.96 7.86 -7.03
N TYR A 98 6.77 8.24 -6.56
CA TYR A 98 5.82 7.35 -5.92
C TYR A 98 4.65 6.94 -6.83
N ASP A 99 4.20 7.84 -7.69
CA ASP A 99 3.07 7.60 -8.59
C ASP A 99 3.19 6.31 -9.42
N PRO A 100 4.38 5.89 -9.92
CA PRO A 100 4.54 4.62 -10.62
C PRO A 100 4.24 3.37 -9.78
N TYR A 101 4.35 3.47 -8.45
CA TYR A 101 4.08 2.36 -7.52
C TYR A 101 2.61 2.29 -7.10
N LEU A 102 1.81 3.33 -7.33
CA LEU A 102 0.39 3.33 -6.96
C LEU A 102 -0.41 2.44 -7.91
N LEU A 103 -1.18 1.49 -7.38
CA LEU A 103 -2.01 0.57 -8.17
C LEU A 103 -3.34 1.21 -8.63
N GLY A 104 -3.68 2.39 -8.10
CA GLY A 104 -4.91 3.13 -8.41
C GLY A 104 -6.11 2.71 -7.57
N LEU A 105 -5.93 1.86 -6.55
CA LEU A 105 -6.92 1.47 -5.56
C LEU A 105 -7.42 2.67 -4.73
N TRP A 106 -6.55 3.66 -4.52
CA TRP A 106 -6.88 4.86 -3.77
C TRP A 106 -8.08 5.64 -4.36
N LYS A 107 -8.24 5.61 -5.69
CA LYS A 107 -9.30 6.34 -6.40
C LYS A 107 -10.68 5.84 -5.98
N SER A 108 -10.86 4.52 -5.97
CA SER A 108 -12.13 3.92 -5.55
C SER A 108 -12.44 4.17 -4.07
N SER A 109 -11.43 4.29 -3.22
CA SER A 109 -11.60 4.59 -1.79
C SER A 109 -12.10 6.02 -1.56
N VAL A 110 -11.69 6.99 -2.38
CA VAL A 110 -12.11 8.40 -2.25
C VAL A 110 -13.40 8.69 -3.01
N GLU A 111 -13.68 7.94 -4.08
CA GLU A 111 -14.92 8.05 -4.86
C GLU A 111 -16.10 7.34 -4.18
N SER A 112 -15.84 6.33 -3.35
CA SER A 112 -16.83 5.68 -2.49
C SER A 112 -16.56 6.02 -1.03
N PRO A 113 -16.82 7.25 -0.56
CA PRO A 113 -16.93 7.49 0.87
C PRO A 113 -18.08 6.59 1.33
N ALA A 114 -17.75 5.62 2.18
CA ALA A 114 -18.69 4.61 2.66
C ALA A 114 -20.04 5.27 2.96
N THR A 115 -21.10 4.78 2.30
CA THR A 115 -22.47 5.16 2.60
C THR A 115 -22.64 5.12 4.12
N SER A 116 -22.83 6.30 4.74
CA SER A 116 -23.30 6.39 6.11
C SER A 116 -24.61 5.60 6.22
N SER A 117 -24.62 4.54 7.01
CA SER A 117 -25.80 3.99 7.69
C SER A 117 -25.35 3.03 8.78
#